data_AF-A0A936HYB1-F1
#
_entry.id   AF-A0A936HYB1-F1
#
_cell.length_a   1.000
_cell.length_b   1.000
_cell.length_c   1.000
_cell.angle_alpha   90.00
_cell.angle_beta   90.00
_cell.angle_gamma   90.00
#
_symmetry.space_group_name_H-M   'P 1'
#
loop_
_entity.id
_entity.type
_entity.pdbx_description
1 polymer ?
#
loop_
_entity_poly.entity_id
_entity_poly.type
_entity_poly.pdbx_seq_one_letter_code
_entity_poly.pdbx_strand_id
1 'polypeptide(L)'
;MEVRFGAPVDLNGLIFLIGVQELGQHAREFKKDEKLNLMHIGICVLLMPYGYYKELGRDADGWPHFERVKELPPLNDKEQERLMKEAVLDYFDRPA
;
A
#
# COMPACT_ATOMS: atom_id res chain seq x y z
N MET A 1 29.46 1.59 -7.07
CA MET A 1 28.59 2.33 -8.00
C MET A 1 27.26 2.52 -7.30
N GLU A 2 27.09 3.63 -6.60
CA GLU A 2 25.79 3.99 -6.03
C GLU A 2 24.95 4.60 -7.15
N VAL A 3 23.94 3.87 -7.62
CA VAL A 3 22.92 4.43 -8.51
C VAL A 3 22.10 5.39 -7.66
N ARG A 4 22.42 6.68 -7.73
CA ARG A 4 21.65 7.75 -7.10
C ARG A 4 20.32 7.89 -7.84
N PHE A 5 19.30 7.17 -7.39
CA PHE A 5 17.92 7.65 -7.53
C PHE A 5 17.81 8.88 -6.62
N GLY A 6 18.25 10.03 -7.13
CA GLY A 6 18.45 11.28 -6.39
C GLY A 6 17.18 12.05 -6.00
N ALA A 7 16.02 11.41 -6.04
CA ALA A 7 14.81 11.91 -5.41
C ALA A 7 14.55 11.06 -4.16
N PRO A 8 14.18 11.66 -3.01
CA PRO A 8 13.65 10.88 -1.91
C PRO A 8 12.52 10.01 -2.49
N VAL A 9 12.59 8.70 -2.22
CA VAL A 9 11.55 7.76 -2.63
C VAL A 9 10.22 8.34 -2.15
N ASP A 10 9.36 8.73 -3.09
CA ASP A 10 8.03 9.22 -2.77
C ASP A 10 7.19 8.02 -2.33
N LEU A 11 7.22 7.78 -1.02
CA LEU A 11 6.53 6.67 -0.39
C LEU A 11 5.03 6.70 -0.69
N ASN A 12 4.44 7.90 -0.77
CA ASN A 12 3.03 8.05 -1.12
C ASN A 12 2.79 7.64 -2.58
N GLY A 13 3.67 8.06 -3.49
CA GLY A 13 3.64 7.62 -4.89
C GLY A 13 3.74 6.09 -5.02
N LEU A 14 4.63 5.46 -4.27
CA LEU A 14 4.76 3.99 -4.27
C LEU A 14 3.51 3.31 -3.70
N ILE A 15 3.01 3.75 -2.55
CA ILE A 15 1.78 3.21 -1.94
C ILE A 15 0.60 3.35 -2.92
N PHE A 16 0.48 4.49 -3.60
CA PHE A 16 -0.54 4.71 -4.61
C PHE A 16 -0.42 3.73 -5.77
N LEU A 17 0.79 3.52 -6.30
CA LEU A 17 1.04 2.58 -7.40
C LEU A 17 0.72 1.14 -7.00
N ILE A 18 1.08 0.73 -5.77
CA ILE A 18 0.70 -0.57 -5.21
C ILE A 18 -0.83 -0.69 -5.15
N GLY A 19 -1.52 0.33 -4.64
CA GLY A 19 -2.99 0.36 -4.63
C GLY A 19 -3.61 0.20 -6.02
N VAL A 20 -3.06 0.86 -7.04
CA VAL A 20 -3.52 0.72 -8.43
C VAL A 20 -3.24 -0.68 -8.96
N GLN A 21 -2.07 -1.25 -8.66
CA GLN A 21 -1.70 -2.60 -9.06
C GLN A 21 -2.71 -3.62 -8.52
N GLU A 22 -3.03 -3.52 -7.23
CA GLU A 22 -3.91 -4.43 -6.49
C GLU A 22 -5.40 -4.27 -6.83
N LEU A 23 -5.81 -3.07 -7.25
CA LEU A 23 -7.14 -2.86 -7.80
C LEU A 23 -7.32 -3.62 -9.13
N GLY A 24 -6.26 -3.78 -9.93
CA GLY A 24 -6.32 -4.51 -11.19
C GLY A 24 -6.92 -3.73 -12.37
N GLN A 25 -7.22 -2.43 -12.20
CA GLN A 25 -7.89 -1.59 -13.20
C GLN A 25 -6.93 -0.51 -13.75
N HIS A 26 -5.88 -0.93 -14.47
CA HIS A 26 -4.67 -0.12 -14.73
C HIS A 26 -4.73 0.97 -15.82
N ALA A 27 -5.88 1.33 -16.39
CA ALA A 27 -5.92 2.27 -17.54
C ALA A 27 -7.10 3.25 -17.47
N ARG A 28 -7.34 3.83 -16.29
CA ARG A 28 -8.40 4.83 -16.09
C ARG A 28 -7.95 5.98 -15.20
N GLU A 29 -8.56 7.14 -15.38
CA GLU A 29 -8.37 8.27 -14.48
C GLU A 29 -9.15 8.04 -13.19
N PHE A 30 -8.49 8.21 -12.05
CA PHE A 30 -9.09 8.11 -10.73
C PHE A 30 -9.51 9.49 -10.22
N LYS A 31 -10.74 9.59 -9.72
CA LYS A 31 -11.23 10.77 -8.99
C LYS A 31 -10.47 10.94 -7.67
N LYS A 32 -10.55 12.11 -7.06
CA LYS A 32 -9.86 12.42 -5.80
C LYS A 32 -10.16 11.40 -4.69
N ASP A 33 -11.41 11.02 -4.52
CA ASP A 33 -11.82 10.07 -3.48
C ASP A 33 -11.33 8.65 -3.81
N GLU A 34 -11.33 8.26 -5.09
CA GLU A 34 -10.76 6.99 -5.53
C GLU A 34 -9.25 6.94 -5.29
N LYS A 35 -8.53 8.06 -5.42
CA LYS A 35 -7.10 8.11 -5.07
C LYS A 35 -6.87 7.88 -3.58
N LEU A 36 -7.74 8.40 -2.71
CA LEU A 36 -7.68 8.12 -1.27
C LEU A 36 -7.95 6.65 -0.97
N ASN A 37 -8.93 6.04 -1.67
CA ASN A 37 -9.20 4.61 -1.54
C ASN A 37 -8.03 3.76 -2.01
N LEU A 38 -7.37 4.14 -3.12
CA LEU A 38 -6.16 3.46 -3.61
C LEU A 38 -5.02 3.54 -2.61
N MET A 39 -4.83 4.69 -1.95
CA MET A 39 -3.87 4.81 -0.85
C MET A 39 -4.19 3.83 0.29
N HIS A 40 -5.47 3.72 0.66
CA HIS A 40 -5.90 2.78 1.70
C HIS A 40 -5.65 1.32 1.29
N ILE A 41 -5.98 0.94 0.05
CA ILE A 41 -5.67 -0.39 -0.50
C ILE A 41 -4.17 -0.68 -0.37
N GLY A 42 -3.32 0.25 -0.83
CA GLY A 42 -1.87 0.09 -0.75
C GLY A 42 -1.39 -0.15 0.68
N ILE A 43 -1.88 0.63 1.65
CA ILE A 43 -1.55 0.46 3.07
C ILE A 43 -2.01 -0.91 3.59
N CYS A 44 -3.25 -1.31 3.30
CA CYS A 44 -3.78 -2.60 3.74
C CYS A 44 -2.98 -3.78 3.19
N VAL A 45 -2.62 -3.73 1.90
CA VAL A 45 -1.81 -4.76 1.23
C VAL A 45 -0.42 -4.83 1.82
N LEU A 46 0.21 -3.68 2.07
CA LEU A 46 1.53 -3.59 2.70
C LEU A 46 1.54 -4.17 4.11
N LEU A 47 0.49 -3.92 4.89
CA LEU A 47 0.41 -4.31 6.30
C LEU A 47 -0.29 -5.66 6.57
N MET A 48 -0.88 -6.29 5.55
CA MET A 48 -1.50 -7.61 5.65
C MET A 48 -0.51 -8.73 6.07
N PRO A 49 0.71 -8.84 5.51
CA PRO A 49 1.70 -9.84 5.95
C PRO A 49 2.14 -9.66 7.39
N TYR A 50 2.05 -8.43 7.90
CA TYR A 50 2.34 -8.08 9.30
C TYR A 50 1.16 -8.41 10.23
N GLY A 51 0.05 -8.91 9.70
CA GLY A 51 -1.13 -9.36 10.44
C GLY A 51 -2.07 -8.24 10.90
N TYR A 52 -1.93 -7.01 10.38
CA TYR A 52 -2.80 -5.90 10.75
C TYR A 52 -4.11 -5.88 9.98
N TYR A 53 -4.09 -6.36 8.72
CA TYR A 53 -5.26 -6.41 7.85
C TYR A 53 -5.46 -7.80 7.26
N LYS A 54 -6.70 -8.10 6.90
CA LYS A 54 -7.10 -9.30 6.17
C LYS A 54 -8.05 -8.91 5.03
N GLU A 55 -7.85 -9.48 3.86
CA GLU A 55 -8.77 -9.29 2.74
C GLU A 55 -10.10 -10.02 2.99
N LEU A 56 -11.22 -9.31 2.80
CA LEU A 56 -12.58 -9.83 2.91
C LEU A 56 -13.17 -10.26 1.55
N GLY A 57 -12.55 -9.83 0.46
CA GLY A 57 -13.02 -10.04 -0.90
C GLY A 57 -13.22 -8.72 -1.64
N ARG A 58 -13.90 -8.78 -2.79
CA ARG A 58 -14.16 -7.62 -3.65
C ARG A 58 -15.65 -7.36 -3.78
N ASP A 59 -16.03 -6.10 -3.93
CA ASP A 59 -17.41 -5.73 -4.24
C ASP A 59 -17.75 -5.88 -5.72
N ALA A 60 -18.98 -5.49 -6.09
CA ALA A 60 -19.49 -5.58 -7.46
C ALA A 60 -18.69 -4.72 -8.46
N ASP A 61 -18.01 -3.66 -7.99
CA ASP A 61 -17.18 -2.77 -8.80
C ASP A 61 -15.71 -3.22 -8.82
N GLY A 62 -15.39 -4.34 -8.15
CA GLY A 62 -14.07 -4.96 -8.10
C GLY A 62 -13.13 -4.38 -7.04
N TRP A 63 -13.62 -3.51 -6.16
CA TRP A 63 -12.80 -2.90 -5.11
C TRP A 63 -12.55 -3.89 -3.98
N PRO A 64 -11.28 -4.13 -3.58
CA PRO A 64 -10.97 -5.00 -2.47
C PRO A 64 -11.33 -4.35 -1.13
N HIS A 65 -11.92 -5.15 -0.26
CA HIS A 65 -12.30 -4.77 1.10
C HIS A 65 -11.39 -5.46 2.10
N PHE A 66 -11.04 -4.74 3.17
CA PHE A 66 -10.13 -5.22 4.19
C PHE A 66 -10.74 -5.04 5.58
N GLU A 67 -10.50 -6.01 6.44
CA GLU A 67 -10.79 -5.94 7.87
C GLU A 67 -9.50 -5.66 8.63
N ARG A 68 -9.56 -4.75 9.61
CA ARG A 68 -8.47 -4.54 10.56
C ARG A 68 -8.53 -5.62 11.64
N VAL A 69 -7.59 -6.55 11.61
CA VAL A 69 -7.54 -7.70 12.54
C VAL A 69 -6.80 -7.33 13.83
N LYS A 70 -5.86 -6.39 13.76
CA LYS A 70 -5.05 -5.95 14.89
C LYS A 70 -4.82 -4.45 14.82
N GLU A 71 -4.77 -3.79 15.98
CA GLU A 71 -4.36 -2.38 16.05
C GLU A 71 -2.86 -2.25 15.87
N LEU A 72 -2.46 -1.22 15.12
CA LEU A 72 -1.06 -0.82 15.06
C LEU A 72 -0.63 -0.35 16.46
N PRO A 73 0.58 -0.72 16.91
CA PRO A 73 1.13 -0.13 18.12
C PRO A 73 1.24 1.40 17.95
N PRO A 74 1.34 2.18 19.03
CA PRO A 74 1.65 3.60 18.92
C PRO A 74 3.05 3.75 18.30
N LEU A 75 3.10 4.37 17.11
CA LEU A 75 4.33 4.61 16.35
C LEU A 75 4.52 6.11 16.14
N ASN A 76 5.73 6.61 16.35
CA ASN A 76 6.08 7.97 15.96
C ASN A 76 6.34 8.07 14.44
N ASP A 77 6.44 9.29 13.91
CA ASP A 77 6.59 9.54 12.46
C ASP A 77 7.77 8.76 11.84
N LYS A 78 8.90 8.64 12.54
CA LYS A 78 10.07 7.90 12.03
C LYS A 78 9.84 6.39 12.00
N GLU A 79 9.12 5.88 12.99
CA GLU A 79 8.78 4.45 13.07
C GLU A 79 7.73 4.08 12.02
N GLN A 80 6.75 4.95 11.78
CA GLN A 80 5.76 4.80 10.70
C GLN A 80 6.46 4.80 9.35
N GLU A 81 7.34 5.78 9.09
CA GLU A 81 8.11 5.86 7.84
C GLU A 81 8.98 4.61 7.62
N ARG A 82 9.66 4.13 8.68
CA ARG A 82 10.46 2.90 8.60
C ARG A 82 9.61 1.68 8.28
N LEU A 83 8.51 1.46 9.02
CA LEU A 83 7.60 0.33 8.80
C LEU A 83 7.07 0.32 7.36
N MET A 84 6.65 1.47 6.86
CA MET A 84 6.12 1.56 5.51
C MET A 84 7.20 1.33 4.44
N LYS A 85 8.43 1.79 4.66
CA LYS A 85 9.56 1.49 3.76
C LYS A 85 9.89 0.00 3.74
N GLU A 86 9.96 -0.64 4.90
CA GLU A 86 10.19 -2.09 5.03
C GLU A 86 9.08 -2.88 4.31
N ALA A 87 7.82 -2.53 4.57
CA ALA A 87 6.68 -3.20 3.93
C ALA A 87 6.69 -3.06 2.40
N VAL A 88 7.12 -1.90 1.89
CA VAL A 88 7.24 -1.66 0.44
C VAL A 88 8.34 -2.52 -0.18
N LEU A 89 9.49 -2.62 0.49
CA LEU A 89 10.57 -3.52 0.03
C LEU A 89 10.09 -4.98 0.01
N ASP A 90 9.42 -5.41 1.08
CA ASP A 90 8.85 -6.77 1.18
C ASP A 90 7.78 -7.04 0.12
N TYR A 91 7.04 -6.02 -0.31
CA TYR A 91 6.06 -6.16 -1.39
C TYR A 91 6.74 -6.45 -2.73
N PHE A 92 7.84 -5.74 -3.05
CA PHE A 92 8.55 -5.92 -4.32
C PHE A 92 9.51 -7.12 -4.34
N ASP A 93 9.88 -7.68 -3.18
CA ASP A 93 10.72 -8.88 -3.08
C ASP A 93 9.91 -10.19 -3.17
N ARG A 94 8.57 -10.13 -3.07
CA ARG A 94 7.73 -11.32 -3.24
C ARG A 94 7.81 -11.85 -4.67
N PRO A 95 8.02 -13.16 -4.88
CA PRO A 95 7.91 -13.75 -6.20
C PRO A 95 6.47 -13.62 -6.70
N ALA A 96 6.34 -13.15 -7.95
CA ALA A 96 5.06 -13.02 -8.67
C ALA A 96 4.44 -14.39 -8.98
#